data_AF-A0A965DD35-F1
#
_entry.id   AF-A0A965DD35-F1
#
_cell.length_a   1.000
_cell.length_b   1.000
_cell.length_c   1.000
_cell.angle_alpha   90.00
_cell.angle_beta   90.00
_cell.angle_gamma   90.00
#
_symmetry.space_group_name_H-M   'P 1'
#
loop_
_entity.id
_entity.type
_entity.pdbx_description
1 polymer ?
#
loop_
_entity_poly.entity_id
_entity_poly.type
_entity_poly.pdbx_seq_one_letter_code
_entity_poly.pdbx_strand_id
1 'polypeptide(L)'
;CFRQTHHQEKAALTLGLLEKEDQKLSHILKVSHAINHYDRQELENVLSSSSMGQETQKLMNAYDSLKKSPAKAQAFNALLPGAGYLYLGQRQAALTAFLLNGLTTYGAYRCYKTGHLAIAILLTSIETGWYFGGITGAKESCKLYNERVYENKAQPIIQKHELHPIFNITHAF
;
A
#
# COMPACT_ATOMS: atom_id res chain seq x y z
N CYS A 1 32.33 -8.56 6.90
CA CYS A 1 32.35 -7.96 8.26
C CYS A 1 33.21 -6.69 8.43
N PHE A 2 33.67 -6.00 7.38
CA PHE A 2 34.48 -4.77 7.51
C PHE A 2 33.88 -3.52 6.82
N ARG A 3 32.65 -3.61 6.29
CA ARG A 3 32.02 -2.53 5.50
C ARG A 3 30.98 -1.68 6.24
N GLN A 4 30.51 -2.11 7.42
CA GLN A 4 29.49 -1.38 8.20
C GLN A 4 30.08 -0.48 9.29
N THR A 5 31.29 -0.74 9.76
CA THR A 5 31.90 -0.04 10.90
C THR A 5 32.45 1.35 10.54
N HIS A 6 32.98 1.55 9.33
CA HIS A 6 33.59 2.83 8.93
C HIS A 6 32.59 3.97 8.64
N HIS A 7 31.30 3.67 8.51
CA HIS A 7 30.27 4.70 8.28
C HIS A 7 29.65 5.24 9.57
N GLN A 8 29.72 4.52 10.69
CA GLN A 8 29.15 4.97 11.96
C GLN A 8 29.91 6.14 12.56
N GLU A 9 31.25 6.12 12.54
CA GLU A 9 32.07 7.23 13.04
C GLU A 9 31.92 8.49 12.17
N LYS A 10 31.88 8.34 10.85
CA LYS A 10 31.67 9.47 9.93
C LYS A 10 30.27 10.05 10.08
N ALA A 11 29.25 9.21 10.26
CA ALA A 11 27.87 9.64 10.51
C ALA A 11 27.76 10.43 11.83
N ALA A 12 28.36 9.94 12.91
CA ALA A 12 28.39 10.61 14.20
C ALA A 12 29.12 11.97 14.14
N LEU A 13 30.22 12.04 13.38
CA LEU A 13 31.01 13.26 13.21
C LEU A 13 30.28 14.29 12.32
N THR A 14 29.59 13.85 11.27
CA THR A 14 28.70 14.72 10.49
C THR A 14 27.49 15.19 11.30
N LEU A 15 26.94 14.34 12.18
CA LEU A 15 25.86 14.72 13.09
C LEU A 15 26.32 15.77 14.09
N GLY A 16 27.51 15.63 14.67
CA GLY A 16 28.08 16.62 15.60
C GLY A 16 28.43 17.96 14.93
N LEU A 17 28.79 17.96 13.65
CA LEU A 17 29.01 19.19 12.87
C LEU A 17 27.69 19.87 12.48
N LEU A 18 26.66 19.09 12.12
CA LEU A 18 25.33 19.60 11.77
C LEU A 18 24.54 20.10 13.00
N GLU A 19 24.72 19.48 14.16
CA GLU A 19 24.09 19.90 15.43
C GLU A 19 24.58 21.28 15.89
N LYS A 20 25.74 21.71 15.39
CA LYS A 20 26.31 23.04 15.63
C LYS A 20 25.77 24.12 14.68
N GLU A 21 25.18 23.73 13.55
CA GLU A 21 24.81 24.63 12.45
C GLU A 21 23.30 24.75 12.26
N ASP A 22 22.52 23.68 12.50
CA ASP A 22 21.06 23.72 12.39
C ASP A 22 20.36 22.66 13.27
N GLN A 23 19.71 23.15 14.32
CA GLN A 23 19.00 22.33 15.31
C GLN A 23 17.90 21.46 14.69
N LYS A 24 17.32 21.90 13.56
CA LYS A 24 16.19 21.26 12.87
C LYS A 24 16.62 20.00 12.08
N LEU A 25 17.80 20.05 11.45
CA LEU A 25 18.38 18.92 10.70
C LEU A 25 18.86 17.80 11.61
N SER A 26 19.41 18.14 12.78
CA SER A 26 19.83 17.17 13.79
C SER A 26 18.65 16.30 14.28
N HIS A 27 17.47 16.90 14.41
CA HIS A 27 16.26 16.22 14.84
C HIS A 27 15.73 15.26 13.75
N ILE A 28 15.70 15.69 12.49
CA ILE A 28 15.25 14.86 11.36
C ILE A 28 16.15 13.63 11.17
N LEU A 29 17.47 13.80 11.36
CA LEU A 29 18.41 12.68 11.26
C LEU A 29 18.32 11.71 12.45
N LYS A 30 18.10 12.21 13.68
CA LYS A 30 17.83 11.36 14.85
C LYS A 30 16.55 10.54 14.67
N VAL A 31 15.49 11.16 14.13
CA VAL A 31 14.23 10.47 13.79
C VAL A 31 14.46 9.42 12.69
N SER A 32 15.20 9.75 11.63
CA SER A 32 15.54 8.80 10.55
C SER A 32 16.39 7.62 11.05
N HIS A 33 17.31 7.86 11.99
CA HIS A 33 18.10 6.81 12.61
C HIS A 33 17.25 5.91 13.54
N ALA A 34 16.35 6.49 14.34
CA ALA A 34 15.45 5.76 15.22
C ALA A 34 14.46 4.87 14.43
N ILE A 35 13.96 5.36 13.29
CA ILE A 35 13.09 4.58 12.38
C ILE A 35 13.79 3.32 11.86
N ASN A 36 15.10 3.39 11.57
CA ASN A 36 15.87 2.26 11.06
C ASN A 36 16.22 1.20 12.12
N HIS A 37 16.14 1.51 13.41
CA HIS A 37 16.57 0.60 14.48
C HIS A 37 15.44 -0.12 15.24
N TYR A 38 14.18 0.07 14.83
CA TYR A 38 12.99 -0.62 15.36
C TYR A 38 12.92 -0.67 16.89
N ASP A 39 13.15 0.45 17.57
CA ASP A 39 12.81 0.56 19.00
C ASP A 39 11.59 1.48 19.15
N ARG A 40 10.43 0.88 19.40
CA ARG A 40 9.12 1.57 19.41
C ARG A 40 9.00 2.57 20.55
N GLN A 41 9.69 2.35 21.68
CA GLN A 41 9.51 3.17 22.87
C GLN A 41 10.24 4.51 22.79
N GLU A 42 11.38 4.57 22.10
CA GLU A 42 12.14 5.82 21.93
C GLU A 42 11.51 6.72 20.86
N LEU A 43 10.95 6.11 19.81
CA LEU A 43 10.14 6.80 18.79
C LEU A 43 8.92 7.50 19.40
N GLU A 44 8.22 6.83 20.32
CA GLU A 44 7.02 7.38 20.96
C GLU A 44 7.36 8.60 21.83
N ASN A 45 8.46 8.56 22.59
CA ASN A 45 8.88 9.66 23.45
C ASN A 45 9.37 10.90 22.66
N VAL A 46 10.11 10.70 21.56
CA VAL A 46 10.62 11.81 20.73
C VAL A 46 9.51 12.46 19.89
N LEU A 47 8.54 11.67 19.41
CA LEU A 47 7.38 12.20 18.71
C LEU A 47 6.44 12.97 19.65
N SER A 48 6.25 12.49 20.89
CA SER A 48 5.34 13.08 21.89
C SER A 48 5.75 14.48 22.38
N SER A 49 7.03 14.82 22.35
CA SER A 49 7.53 16.14 22.79
C SER A 49 7.47 17.22 21.72
N SER A 50 7.04 16.89 20.50
CA SER A 50 6.97 17.83 19.37
C SER A 50 5.53 18.05 18.92
N SER A 51 5.19 19.25 18.46
CA SER A 51 3.89 19.58 17.85
C SER A 51 3.52 18.68 16.66
N MET A 52 4.50 17.94 16.13
CA MET A 52 4.36 16.92 15.09
C MET A 52 3.68 15.63 15.60
N GLY A 53 3.87 15.24 16.87
CA GLY A 53 3.34 13.99 17.42
C GLY A 53 1.81 13.94 17.42
N GLN A 54 1.17 15.04 17.79
CA GLN A 54 -0.30 15.15 17.78
C GLN A 54 -0.88 15.14 16.35
N GLU A 55 -0.22 15.82 15.40
CA GLU A 55 -0.64 15.83 13.99
C GLU A 55 -0.46 14.45 13.34
N THR A 56 0.63 13.75 13.68
CA THR A 56 0.92 12.39 13.21
C THR A 56 -0.09 11.39 13.76
N GLN A 57 -0.43 11.47 15.05
CA GLN A 57 -1.44 10.60 15.64
C GLN A 57 -2.82 10.83 15.01
N LYS A 58 -3.17 12.08 14.73
CA LYS A 58 -4.43 12.43 14.05
C LYS A 58 -4.46 11.87 12.62
N LEU A 59 -3.35 11.90 11.90
CA LEU A 59 -3.22 11.28 10.59
C LEU A 59 -3.38 9.76 10.67
N MET A 60 -2.70 9.10 11.60
CA MET A 60 -2.77 7.64 11.77
C MET A 60 -4.19 7.19 12.10
N ASN A 61 -4.85 7.87 13.03
CA ASN A 61 -6.25 7.59 13.38
C ASN A 61 -7.18 7.78 12.17
N ALA A 62 -6.98 8.84 11.38
CA ALA A 62 -7.77 9.09 10.18
C ALA A 62 -7.51 8.04 9.09
N TYR A 63 -6.25 7.61 8.93
CA TYR A 63 -5.86 6.55 7.99
C TYR A 63 -6.47 5.20 8.39
N ASP A 64 -6.34 4.80 9.66
CA ASP A 64 -6.87 3.53 10.15
C ASP A 64 -8.39 3.42 10.02
N SER A 65 -9.11 4.54 10.13
CA SER A 65 -10.56 4.58 9.91
C SER A 65 -10.98 4.37 8.44
N LEU A 66 -10.09 4.66 7.49
CA LEU A 66 -10.38 4.62 6.05
C LEU A 66 -9.74 3.42 5.34
N LYS A 67 -8.73 2.81 5.94
CA LYS A 67 -8.00 1.68 5.39
C LYS A 67 -8.93 0.49 5.13
N LYS A 68 -8.82 -0.08 3.93
CA LYS A 68 -9.52 -1.31 3.54
C LYS A 68 -8.60 -2.52 3.64
N SER A 69 -9.18 -3.69 3.90
CA SER A 69 -8.39 -4.93 4.05
C SER A 69 -8.16 -5.60 2.69
N PRO A 70 -6.90 -5.82 2.26
CA PRO A 70 -6.61 -6.51 1.00
C PRO A 70 -7.11 -7.95 0.99
N ALA A 71 -7.06 -8.64 2.13
CA ALA A 71 -7.54 -10.01 2.26
C ALA A 71 -9.08 -10.09 2.06
N LYS A 72 -9.82 -9.11 2.58
CA LYS A 72 -11.28 -9.03 2.35
C LYS A 72 -11.60 -8.76 0.88
N ALA A 73 -10.88 -7.83 0.23
CA ALA A 73 -11.05 -7.55 -1.19
C ALA A 73 -10.80 -8.81 -2.04
N GLN A 74 -9.75 -9.56 -1.72
CA GLN A 74 -9.43 -10.83 -2.35
C GLN A 74 -10.52 -11.88 -2.16
N ALA A 75 -10.97 -12.08 -0.91
CA ALA A 75 -12.00 -13.07 -0.57
C ALA A 75 -13.34 -12.76 -1.25
N PHE A 76 -13.74 -11.50 -1.29
CA PHE A 76 -14.95 -11.09 -2.00
C PHE A 76 -14.84 -11.35 -3.50
N ASN A 77 -13.71 -11.03 -4.12
CA ASN A 77 -13.53 -11.28 -5.54
C ASN A 77 -13.42 -12.77 -5.88
N ALA A 78 -12.93 -13.59 -4.94
CA ALA A 78 -12.93 -15.04 -5.06
C ALA A 78 -14.35 -15.62 -4.91
N LEU A 79 -15.21 -15.05 -4.07
CA LEU A 79 -16.58 -15.53 -3.99
C LEU A 79 -17.40 -15.15 -5.23
N LEU A 80 -17.25 -13.91 -5.68
CA LEU A 80 -17.97 -13.36 -6.82
C LEU A 80 -17.05 -12.44 -7.63
N PRO A 81 -16.81 -12.74 -8.92
CA PRO A 81 -16.00 -11.87 -9.77
C PRO A 81 -16.57 -10.44 -9.78
N GLY A 82 -15.74 -9.46 -9.41
CA GLY A 82 -16.13 -8.05 -9.33
C GLY A 82 -16.47 -7.56 -7.91
N ALA A 83 -16.79 -8.44 -6.95
CA ALA A 83 -17.18 -8.01 -5.61
C ALA A 83 -16.03 -7.37 -4.82
N GLY A 84 -14.79 -7.78 -5.03
CA GLY A 84 -13.62 -7.12 -4.44
C GLY A 84 -13.46 -5.68 -4.92
N TYR A 85 -13.66 -5.45 -6.21
CA TYR A 85 -13.66 -4.09 -6.78
C TYR A 85 -14.83 -3.24 -6.28
N LEU A 86 -16.00 -3.86 -6.10
CA LEU A 86 -17.17 -3.18 -5.53
C LEU A 86 -16.91 -2.75 -4.08
N TYR A 87 -16.27 -3.61 -3.27
CA TYR A 87 -15.84 -3.27 -1.92
C TYR A 87 -14.89 -2.06 -1.87
N LEU A 88 -14.04 -1.91 -2.89
CA LEU A 88 -13.16 -0.75 -3.04
C LEU A 88 -13.90 0.51 -3.54
N GLY A 89 -15.12 0.37 -4.06
CA GLY A 89 -15.91 1.46 -4.65
C GLY A 89 -15.71 1.60 -6.17
N GLN A 90 -14.97 0.70 -6.79
CA GLN A 90 -14.67 0.71 -8.22
C GLN A 90 -15.79 0.04 -9.03
N ARG A 91 -16.91 0.75 -9.22
CA ARG A 91 -18.13 0.21 -9.85
C ARG A 91 -17.91 -0.28 -11.29
N GLN A 92 -17.14 0.47 -12.09
CA GLN A 92 -16.85 0.10 -13.48
C GLN A 92 -16.06 -1.21 -13.54
N ALA A 93 -14.98 -1.31 -12.76
CA ALA A 93 -14.18 -2.54 -12.70
C ALA A 93 -15.00 -3.74 -12.19
N ALA A 94 -15.85 -3.52 -11.17
CA ALA A 94 -16.75 -4.55 -10.65
C ALA A 94 -17.71 -5.08 -11.72
N LEU A 95 -18.37 -4.19 -12.47
CA LEU A 95 -19.31 -4.56 -13.52
C LEU A 95 -18.61 -5.28 -14.68
N THR A 96 -17.47 -4.75 -15.13
CA THR A 96 -16.69 -5.38 -16.21
C THR A 96 -16.22 -6.76 -15.82
N ALA A 97 -15.71 -6.94 -14.60
CA ALA A 97 -15.30 -8.26 -14.11
C ALA A 97 -16.49 -9.23 -14.05
N PHE A 98 -17.62 -8.81 -13.49
CA PHE A 98 -18.81 -9.65 -13.40
C PHE A 98 -19.32 -10.09 -14.78
N LEU A 99 -19.46 -9.15 -15.72
CA LEU A 99 -19.95 -9.44 -17.06
C LEU A 99 -18.97 -10.28 -17.86
N LEU A 100 -17.68 -9.96 -17.81
CA LEU A 100 -16.66 -10.69 -18.56
C LEU A 100 -16.58 -12.14 -18.09
N ASN A 101 -16.50 -12.37 -16.77
CA ASN A 101 -16.43 -13.73 -16.25
C ASN A 101 -17.74 -14.50 -16.51
N GLY A 102 -18.89 -13.84 -16.28
CA GLY A 102 -20.21 -14.45 -16.47
C GLY A 102 -20.50 -14.82 -17.93
N LEU A 103 -20.25 -13.90 -18.87
CA LEU A 103 -20.46 -14.12 -20.30
C LEU A 103 -19.49 -15.15 -20.86
N THR A 104 -18.22 -15.12 -20.45
CA THR A 104 -17.21 -16.08 -20.91
C THR A 104 -17.52 -17.49 -20.41
N THR A 105 -17.88 -17.62 -19.12
CA THR A 105 -18.31 -18.90 -18.53
C THR A 105 -19.57 -19.43 -19.22
N TYR A 106 -20.57 -18.57 -19.47
CA TYR A 106 -21.79 -18.95 -20.19
C TYR A 106 -21.49 -19.37 -21.64
N GLY A 107 -20.62 -18.63 -22.34
CA GLY A 107 -20.17 -18.96 -23.69
C GLY A 107 -19.49 -20.33 -23.74
N ALA A 108 -18.57 -20.59 -22.80
CA ALA A 108 -17.91 -21.89 -22.68
C ALA A 108 -18.91 -23.03 -22.44
N TYR A 109 -19.89 -22.82 -21.55
CA TYR A 109 -20.97 -23.77 -21.30
C TYR A 109 -21.82 -24.04 -22.55
N ARG A 110 -22.16 -22.99 -23.32
CA ARG A 110 -22.90 -23.13 -24.58
C ARG A 110 -22.11 -23.90 -25.62
N CYS A 111 -20.81 -23.60 -25.81
CA CYS A 111 -19.94 -24.35 -26.72
C CYS A 111 -19.84 -25.83 -26.34
N TYR A 112 -19.74 -26.14 -25.04
CA TYR A 112 -19.75 -27.53 -24.56
C TYR A 112 -21.07 -28.22 -24.92
N LYS A 113 -22.22 -27.57 -24.69
CA LYS A 113 -23.54 -28.12 -24.99
C LYS A 113 -23.82 -28.29 -26.49
N THR A 114 -23.25 -27.47 -27.35
CA THR A 114 -23.42 -27.57 -28.82
C THR A 114 -22.39 -28.48 -29.50
N GLY A 115 -21.56 -29.20 -28.72
CA GLY A 115 -20.58 -30.16 -29.24
C GLY A 115 -19.22 -29.57 -29.63
N HIS A 116 -18.98 -28.28 -29.36
CA HIS A 116 -17.70 -27.63 -29.63
C HIS A 116 -16.74 -27.74 -28.42
N LEU A 117 -16.34 -28.97 -28.11
CA LEU A 117 -15.52 -29.27 -26.92
C LEU A 117 -14.17 -28.54 -26.90
N ALA A 118 -13.48 -28.48 -28.03
CA ALA A 118 -12.17 -27.81 -28.12
C ALA A 118 -12.26 -26.31 -27.76
N ILE A 119 -13.29 -25.62 -28.26
CA ILE A 119 -13.53 -24.20 -27.98
C ILE A 119 -13.92 -24.00 -26.52
N ALA A 120 -14.76 -24.90 -25.97
CA ALA A 120 -15.15 -24.84 -24.57
C ALA A 120 -13.93 -24.96 -23.64
N ILE A 121 -13.03 -25.93 -23.89
CA ILE A 121 -11.80 -26.14 -23.11
C ILE A 121 -10.89 -24.90 -23.18
N LEU A 122 -10.71 -24.35 -24.39
CA LEU A 122 -9.90 -23.14 -24.60
C LEU A 122 -10.46 -21.96 -23.79
N LEU A 123 -11.77 -21.69 -23.90
CA LEU A 123 -12.45 -20.62 -23.16
C LEU A 123 -12.32 -20.80 -21.65
N THR A 124 -12.59 -22.00 -21.13
CA THR A 124 -12.45 -22.25 -19.68
C THR A 124 -11.01 -22.08 -19.20
N SER A 125 -10.02 -22.42 -20.01
CA SER A 125 -8.61 -22.29 -19.64
C SER A 125 -8.20 -20.82 -19.52
N ILE A 126 -8.61 -20.00 -20.49
CA ILE A 126 -8.39 -18.54 -20.48
C ILE A 126 -9.13 -17.89 -19.32
N GLU A 127 -10.41 -18.23 -19.14
CA GLU A 127 -11.27 -17.70 -18.08
C GLU A 127 -10.69 -18.02 -16.68
N THR A 128 -10.16 -19.23 -16.49
CA THR A 128 -9.52 -19.61 -15.23
C THR A 128 -8.34 -18.69 -14.90
N GLY A 129 -7.47 -18.42 -15.88
CA GLY A 129 -6.37 -17.48 -15.71
C GLY A 129 -6.85 -16.06 -15.40
N TRP A 130 -7.89 -15.62 -16.11
CA TRP A 130 -8.48 -14.30 -15.91
C TRP A 130 -9.12 -14.14 -14.52
N TYR A 131 -9.81 -15.18 -14.05
CA TYR A 131 -10.45 -15.21 -12.74
C TYR A 131 -9.42 -15.10 -11.59
N PHE A 132 -8.34 -15.89 -11.62
CA PHE A 132 -7.24 -15.76 -10.66
C PHE A 132 -6.53 -14.41 -10.75
N GLY A 133 -6.36 -13.89 -11.96
CA GLY A 133 -5.86 -12.55 -12.21
C GLY A 133 -6.73 -11.49 -11.53
N GLY A 134 -8.05 -11.59 -11.65
CA GLY A 134 -9.00 -10.69 -11.00
C GLY A 134 -8.92 -10.74 -9.47
N ILE A 135 -8.76 -11.93 -8.88
CA ILE A 135 -8.60 -12.10 -7.42
C ILE A 135 -7.35 -11.36 -6.92
N THR A 136 -6.22 -11.53 -7.60
CA THR A 136 -4.96 -10.87 -7.24
C THR A 136 -5.01 -9.37 -7.55
N GLY A 137 -5.67 -8.98 -8.65
CA GLY A 137 -5.88 -7.59 -9.03
C GLY A 137 -6.75 -6.81 -8.04
N ALA A 138 -7.75 -7.44 -7.43
CA ALA A 138 -8.56 -6.83 -6.38
C ALA A 138 -7.72 -6.57 -5.11
N LYS A 139 -6.83 -7.49 -4.75
CA LYS A 139 -5.88 -7.30 -3.64
C LYS A 139 -4.94 -6.12 -3.91
N GLU A 140 -4.35 -6.05 -5.10
CA GLU A 140 -3.42 -4.98 -5.46
C GLU A 140 -4.13 -3.62 -5.54
N SER A 141 -5.32 -3.59 -6.12
CA SER A 141 -6.16 -2.39 -6.15
C SER A 141 -6.50 -1.89 -4.73
N CYS A 142 -6.63 -2.80 -3.76
CA CYS A 142 -6.82 -2.42 -2.36
C CYS A 142 -5.56 -1.80 -1.74
N LYS A 143 -4.38 -2.31 -2.07
CA LYS A 143 -3.10 -1.74 -1.62
C LYS A 143 -2.94 -0.32 -2.17
N LEU A 144 -3.12 -0.15 -3.48
CA LEU A 144 -3.08 1.16 -4.15
C LEU A 144 -4.14 2.12 -3.59
N TYR A 145 -5.33 1.63 -3.25
CA TYR A 145 -6.35 2.45 -2.59
C TYR A 145 -5.87 2.95 -1.23
N ASN A 146 -5.29 2.07 -0.40
CA ASN A 146 -4.78 2.44 0.91
C ASN A 146 -3.60 3.43 0.80
N GLU A 147 -2.70 3.21 -0.15
CA GLU A 147 -1.58 4.12 -0.43
C GLU A 147 -2.09 5.53 -0.78
N ARG A 148 -3.06 5.65 -1.70
CA ARG A 148 -3.68 6.94 -2.03
C ARG A 148 -4.35 7.60 -0.83
N VAL A 149 -4.99 6.83 0.05
CA VAL A 149 -5.57 7.39 1.29
C VAL A 149 -4.47 7.96 2.17
N TYR A 150 -3.35 7.26 2.32
CA TYR A 150 -2.20 7.75 3.07
C TYR A 150 -1.62 9.02 2.45
N GLU A 151 -1.31 9.02 1.16
CA GLU A 151 -0.76 10.18 0.44
C GLU A 151 -1.64 11.42 0.61
N ASN A 152 -2.95 11.28 0.40
CA ASN A 152 -3.90 12.39 0.52
C ASN A 152 -3.95 12.98 1.94
N LYS A 153 -3.69 12.17 2.98
CA LYS A 153 -3.67 12.64 4.38
C LYS A 153 -2.29 13.15 4.79
N ALA A 154 -1.21 12.59 4.24
CA ALA A 154 0.17 12.92 4.58
C ALA A 154 0.66 14.20 3.88
N GLN A 155 0.27 14.42 2.62
CA GLN A 155 0.66 15.60 1.84
C GLN A 155 0.49 16.95 2.58
N PRO A 156 -0.64 17.27 3.24
CA PRO A 156 -0.78 18.55 3.93
C PRO A 156 0.19 18.72 5.12
N ILE A 157 0.56 17.62 5.78
CA ILE A 157 1.51 17.66 6.91
C ILE A 157 2.94 17.82 6.39
N ILE A 158 3.28 17.07 5.34
CA ILE A 158 4.60 17.13 4.67
C ILE A 158 4.86 18.55 4.15
N GLN A 159 3.86 19.16 3.50
CA GLN A 159 3.96 20.51 2.96
C GLN A 159 4.08 21.58 4.06
N LYS A 160 3.34 21.42 5.16
CA LYS A 160 3.36 22.37 6.30
C LYS A 160 4.69 22.41 7.03
N HIS A 161 5.40 21.28 7.10
CA HIS A 161 6.65 21.16 7.85
C HIS A 161 7.90 21.16 6.97
N GLU A 162 7.79 21.49 5.68
CA GLU A 162 8.89 21.50 4.70
C GLU A 162 9.69 20.19 4.71
N LEU A 163 9.01 19.08 4.99
CA LEU A 163 9.63 17.76 4.93
C LEU A 163 9.86 17.46 3.45
N HIS A 164 11.09 17.68 2.97
CA HIS A 164 11.45 17.37 1.60
C HIS A 164 11.06 15.92 1.24
N PRO A 165 10.66 15.64 -0.01
CA PRO A 165 10.06 14.38 -0.47
C PRO A 165 11.01 13.15 -0.48
N ILE A 166 12.02 13.16 0.38
CA ILE A 166 12.91 12.02 0.65
C ILE A 166 12.13 10.88 1.35
N PHE A 167 10.98 11.19 1.97
CA PHE A 167 10.02 10.21 2.52
C PHE A 167 8.99 9.70 1.51
N ASN A 168 9.38 9.51 0.24
CA ASN A 168 8.63 8.63 -0.63
C ASN A 168 8.88 7.20 -0.14
N ILE A 169 8.08 6.73 0.82
CA ILE A 169 8.17 5.37 1.35
C ILE A 169 7.61 4.45 0.26
N THR A 170 8.43 4.17 -0.75
CA THR A 170 8.06 3.34 -1.90
C THR A 170 7.78 1.89 -1.51
N HIS A 171 8.05 1.49 -0.26
CA HIS A 171 7.76 0.15 0.24
C HIS A 171 7.48 0.18 1.75
N ALA A 172 6.23 0.42 2.12
CA ALA A 172 5.70 -0.08 3.39
C ALA A 172 4.27 -0.57 3.14
N PHE A 173 4.04 -1.86 3.42
CA PHE A 173 2.78 -2.65 3.39
C PHE A 173 2.50 -3.56 2.16
#